data_AF-A0A6G0Y8C5-F1
#
_entry.id   AF-A0A6G0Y8C5-F1
#
_cell.length_a   1.000
_cell.length_b   1.000
_cell.length_c   1.000
_cell.angle_alpha   90.00
_cell.angle_beta   90.00
_cell.angle_gamma   90.00
#
_symmetry.space_group_name_H-M   'P 1'
#
loop_
_entity.id
_entity.type
_entity.pdbx_description
1 polymer ?
#
loop_
_entity_poly.entity_id
_entity_poly.type
_entity_poly.pdbx_seq_one_letter_code
_entity_poly.pdbx_strand_id
1 'polypeptide(L)'
;MKYEINSNEVQRVKKPGITSAMKGYCSYSPTHANILQNATWDIINKNANFLKDNTFSGCIPLKHVFGFCEDYKRILISCSQQLILNRSMSDTSALHYTSVVGGDMARHGYRVG
;
A
#
# COMPACT_ATOMS: atom_id res chain seq x y z
N MET A 1 6.90 -3.08 -8.41
CA MET A 1 7.80 -2.39 -7.47
C MET A 1 9.10 -3.17 -7.39
N LYS A 2 10.25 -2.51 -7.43
CA LYS A 2 11.58 -3.12 -7.34
C LYS A 2 12.40 -2.41 -6.27
N TYR A 3 13.11 -3.17 -5.46
CA TYR A 3 14.06 -2.66 -4.47
C TYR A 3 15.47 -3.09 -4.86
N GLU A 4 16.41 -2.14 -4.87
CA GLU A 4 17.80 -2.36 -5.22
C GLU A 4 18.74 -1.81 -4.14
N ILE A 5 19.86 -2.51 -3.94
CA ILE A 5 20.98 -2.07 -3.11
C ILE A 5 22.24 -2.08 -3.97
N ASN A 6 22.95 -0.94 -4.05
CA ASN A 6 24.15 -0.77 -4.89
C ASN A 6 23.91 -1.23 -6.35
N SER A 7 22.76 -0.86 -6.91
CA SER A 7 22.30 -1.22 -8.27
C SER A 7 22.07 -2.72 -8.50
N ASN A 8 22.11 -3.54 -7.44
CA ASN A 8 21.72 -4.94 -7.51
C ASN A 8 20.26 -5.10 -7.07
N GLU A 9 19.46 -5.78 -7.90
CA GLU A 9 18.07 -6.11 -7.55
C GLU A 9 18.04 -7.06 -6.36
N VAL A 10 17.48 -6.58 -5.24
CA VAL A 10 17.27 -7.40 -4.04
C VAL A 10 15.95 -8.15 -4.15
N GLN A 11 14.88 -7.44 -4.55
CA GLN A 11 13.57 -8.04 -4.73
C GLN A 11 12.70 -7.23 -5.68
N ARG A 12 11.93 -7.92 -6.51
CA ARG A 12 10.89 -7.33 -7.36
C ARG A 12 9.53 -7.97 -7.09
N VAL A 13 8.54 -7.12 -6.87
CA VAL A 13 7.15 -7.49 -6.61
C VAL A 13 6.26 -6.92 -7.72
N LYS A 14 5.65 -7.79 -8.53
CA LYS A 14 4.84 -7.38 -9.70
C LYS A 14 3.51 -6.72 -9.29
N LYS A 15 2.81 -7.28 -8.30
CA LYS A 15 1.48 -6.83 -7.85
C LYS A 15 1.49 -6.50 -6.35
N PRO A 16 2.19 -5.43 -5.92
CA PRO A 16 2.45 -5.16 -4.50
C PRO A 16 1.18 -5.03 -3.67
N GLY A 17 0.09 -4.45 -4.18
CA GLY A 17 -1.18 -4.38 -3.45
C GLY A 17 -1.77 -5.76 -3.14
N ILE A 18 -1.85 -6.64 -4.15
CA ILE A 18 -2.44 -7.99 -3.98
C ILE A 18 -1.56 -8.86 -3.08
N THR A 19 -0.24 -8.86 -3.30
CA THR A 19 0.67 -9.70 -2.50
C THR A 19 0.72 -9.24 -1.04
N SER A 20 0.73 -7.93 -0.79
CA SER A 20 0.77 -7.41 0.58
C SER A 20 -0.58 -7.62 1.30
N ALA A 21 -1.70 -7.53 0.58
CA ALA A 21 -3.02 -7.87 1.12
C ALA A 21 -3.11 -9.35 1.51
N MET A 22 -2.67 -10.27 0.64
CA MET A 22 -2.62 -11.71 0.98
C MET A 22 -1.71 -11.99 2.17
N LYS A 23 -0.53 -11.35 2.22
CA LYS A 23 0.37 -11.44 3.37
C LYS A 23 -0.30 -10.94 4.65
N GLY A 24 -0.96 -9.78 4.58
CA GLY A 24 -1.65 -9.23 5.75
C GLY A 24 -2.72 -10.18 6.26
N TYR A 25 -3.50 -10.78 5.35
CA TYR A 25 -4.55 -11.72 5.70
C TYR A 25 -4.03 -13.00 6.36
N CYS A 26 -2.93 -13.56 5.86
CA CYS A 26 -2.39 -14.81 6.39
C CYS A 26 -1.51 -14.62 7.65
N SER A 27 -0.89 -13.44 7.83
CA SER A 27 0.20 -13.28 8.80
C SER A 27 -0.05 -12.22 9.88
N TYR A 28 -0.95 -11.26 9.68
CA TYR A 28 -1.15 -10.18 10.65
C TYR A 28 -2.26 -10.49 11.64
N SER A 29 -1.95 -10.22 12.91
CA SER A 29 -2.92 -10.21 14.00
C SER A 29 -3.43 -8.79 14.25
N PRO A 30 -4.51 -8.62 15.06
CA PRO A 30 -5.07 -7.30 15.36
C PRO A 30 -4.08 -6.27 15.92
N THR A 31 -3.00 -6.73 16.56
CA THR A 31 -1.94 -5.85 17.10
C THR A 31 -1.19 -5.07 16.00
N HIS A 32 -1.20 -5.57 14.76
CA HIS A 32 -0.51 -4.95 13.63
C HIS A 32 -1.34 -3.86 12.93
N ALA A 33 -2.64 -3.77 13.19
CA ALA A 33 -3.52 -2.84 12.49
C ALA A 33 -3.12 -1.37 12.68
N ASN A 34 -2.70 -0.98 13.88
CA ASN A 34 -2.31 0.41 14.16
C ASN A 34 -1.11 0.88 13.33
N ILE A 35 -0.17 -0.01 12.99
CA ILE A 35 1.03 0.33 12.22
C ILE A 35 0.85 0.21 10.69
N LEU A 36 -0.30 -0.30 10.25
CA LEU A 36 -0.59 -0.58 8.84
C LEU A 36 -1.84 0.13 8.31
N GLN A 37 -2.36 1.12 9.06
CA GLN A 37 -3.49 1.92 8.61
C GLN A 37 -3.22 2.55 7.24
N ASN A 38 -2.04 3.12 7.03
CA ASN A 38 -1.63 3.68 5.73
C ASN A 38 -1.48 2.64 4.60
N ALA A 39 -1.42 1.36 4.95
CA ALA A 39 -1.44 0.24 4.01
C ALA A 39 -2.85 -0.34 3.84
N THR A 40 -3.87 0.44 4.19
CA THR A 40 -5.29 0.05 4.13
C THR A 40 -5.65 -1.15 5.02
N TRP A 41 -4.77 -1.53 5.95
CA TRP A 41 -5.01 -2.59 6.93
C TRP A 41 -5.58 -1.98 8.20
N ASP A 42 -6.91 -1.90 8.28
CA ASP A 42 -7.63 -1.26 9.36
C ASP A 42 -8.84 -2.11 9.77
N ILE A 43 -9.09 -2.16 11.08
CA ILE A 43 -10.11 -3.02 11.70
C ILE A 43 -11.36 -2.19 12.08
N ILE A 44 -11.23 -0.86 12.22
CA ILE A 44 -12.23 -0.03 12.89
C ILE A 44 -12.63 1.21 12.06
N ASN A 45 -12.45 1.17 10.73
CA ASN A 45 -12.74 2.30 9.82
C ASN A 45 -12.08 3.64 10.22
N LYS A 46 -10.92 3.59 10.89
CA LYS A 46 -10.11 4.76 11.24
C LYS A 46 -9.45 5.43 10.04
N ASN A 47 -9.41 4.77 8.88
CA ASN A 47 -8.94 5.35 7.62
C ASN A 47 -9.92 6.33 6.96
N ALA A 48 -10.98 6.77 7.65
CA ALA A 48 -11.92 7.76 7.11
C ALA A 48 -11.23 9.08 6.67
N ASN A 49 -10.07 9.41 7.24
CA ASN A 49 -9.31 10.64 6.96
C ASN A 49 -7.93 10.35 6.32
N PHE A 50 -7.87 9.48 5.31
CA PHE A 50 -6.62 9.19 4.57
C PHE A 50 -6.10 10.39 3.75
N LEU A 51 -6.93 11.42 3.59
CA LEU A 51 -6.57 12.71 3.01
C LEU A 51 -6.52 13.75 4.13
N LYS A 52 -5.41 14.45 4.24
CA LYS A 52 -5.29 15.65 5.06
C LYS A 52 -5.13 16.84 4.13
N ASP A 53 -5.99 17.86 4.27
CA ASP A 53 -5.94 19.07 3.44
C ASP A 53 -5.93 18.77 1.92
N ASN A 54 -6.81 17.85 1.48
CA ASN A 54 -6.87 17.31 0.10
C ASN A 54 -5.58 16.66 -0.42
N THR A 55 -4.60 16.41 0.46
CA THR A 55 -3.33 15.78 0.11
C THR A 55 -3.29 14.36 0.68
N PHE A 56 -2.94 13.40 -0.18
CA PHE A 56 -2.64 12.05 0.26
C PHE A 56 -1.21 11.98 0.80
N SER A 57 -1.06 11.52 2.03
CA SER A 57 0.24 11.20 2.61
C SER A 57 0.10 9.93 3.45
N GLY A 58 1.05 9.01 3.32
CA GLY A 58 1.02 7.75 4.04
C GLY A 58 2.39 7.10 4.08
N CYS A 59 2.65 6.40 5.18
CA CYS A 59 3.87 5.61 5.38
C CYS A 59 3.53 4.12 5.30
N ILE A 60 4.04 3.42 4.29
CA ILE A 60 3.87 1.97 4.14
C ILE A 60 5.18 1.29 4.59
N PRO A 61 5.15 0.41 5.60
CA PRO A 61 6.34 -0.33 6.02
C PRO A 61 6.88 -1.20 4.87
N LEU A 62 8.18 -1.15 4.59
CA LEU A 62 8.77 -1.96 3.51
C LEU A 62 8.58 -3.47 3.73
N LYS A 63 8.59 -3.94 4.99
CA LYS A 63 8.28 -5.33 5.34
C LYS A 63 6.87 -5.77 4.93
N HIS A 64 5.95 -4.82 4.73
CA HIS A 64 4.61 -5.15 4.24
C HIS A 64 4.64 -5.56 2.77
N VAL A 65 5.53 -4.92 1.99
CA VAL A 65 5.60 -5.07 0.53
C VAL A 65 6.66 -6.09 0.10
N PHE A 66 7.79 -6.11 0.80
CA PHE A 66 8.96 -6.92 0.47
C PHE A 66 9.21 -7.98 1.54
N GLY A 67 9.32 -9.24 1.11
CA GLY A 67 9.73 -10.34 1.99
C GLY A 67 11.15 -10.17 2.52
N PHE A 68 12.07 -9.62 1.72
CA PHE A 68 13.43 -9.33 2.18
C PHE A 68 13.44 -8.46 3.44
N CYS A 69 12.61 -7.41 3.47
CA CYS A 69 12.56 -6.46 4.58
C CYS A 69 11.88 -7.02 5.83
N GLU A 70 11.23 -8.19 5.76
CA GLU A 70 10.68 -8.88 6.93
C GLU A 70 11.76 -9.61 7.73
N ASP A 71 12.67 -10.28 7.03
CA ASP A 71 13.68 -11.13 7.64
C ASP A 71 15.04 -10.45 7.84
N TYR A 72 15.27 -9.31 7.19
CA TYR A 72 16.55 -8.61 7.28
C TYR A 72 16.73 -7.90 8.64
N LYS A 73 17.62 -8.44 9.49
CA LYS A 73 17.88 -7.95 10.85
C LYS A 73 19.20 -7.16 11.01
N ARG A 74 19.89 -6.85 9.91
CA ARG A 74 21.17 -6.12 9.96
C ARG A 74 20.95 -4.64 9.62
N ILE A 75 21.94 -3.81 9.93
CA ILE A 75 21.94 -2.39 9.56
C ILE A 75 22.60 -2.25 8.18
N LEU A 76 21.99 -1.47 7.29
CA LEU A 76 22.57 -1.07 6.02
C LEU A 76 23.35 0.24 6.21
N ILE A 77 24.66 0.22 5.97
CA ILE A 77 25.56 1.38 6.11
C ILE A 77 26.29 1.56 4.78
N SER A 78 26.44 2.81 4.35
CA SER A 78 27.21 3.18 3.16
C SER A 78 26.78 2.46 1.87
N CYS A 79 25.51 2.10 1.73
CA CYS A 79 24.97 1.53 0.50
C CYS A 79 23.89 2.43 -0.12
N SER A 80 23.88 2.52 -1.44
CA SER A 80 22.79 3.18 -2.17
C SER A 80 21.55 2.29 -2.17
N GLN A 81 20.41 2.85 -1.81
CA GLN A 81 19.12 2.15 -1.80
C GLN A 81 18.18 2.83 -2.80
N GLN A 82 17.57 2.03 -3.69
CA GLN A 82 16.63 2.54 -4.69
C GLN A 82 15.32 1.78 -4.62
N LEU A 83 14.22 2.53 -4.59
CA LEU A 83 12.87 2.01 -4.71
C LEU A 83 12.26 2.47 -6.03
N ILE A 84 11.96 1.52 -6.90
CA ILE A 84 11.46 1.80 -8.25
C ILE A 84 9.99 1.41 -8.34
N LEU A 85 9.17 2.40 -8.69
CA LEU A 85 7.73 2.32 -8.85
C LEU A 85 7.38 2.48 -10.31
N ASN A 86 6.74 1.47 -10.89
CA ASN A 86 6.23 1.54 -12.25
C ASN A 86 4.71 1.75 -12.16
N ARG A 87 4.24 2.88 -12.65
CA ARG A 87 2.81 3.15 -12.85
C ARG A 87 2.42 2.73 -14.27
N SER A 88 1.19 2.25 -14.44
CA SER A 88 0.60 2.10 -15.77
C SER A 88 0.46 3.46 -16.44
N MET A 89 0.44 3.50 -17.78
CA MET A 89 0.12 4.74 -18.51
C MET A 89 -1.37 5.11 -18.39
N SER A 90 -2.22 4.18 -17.95
CA SER A 90 -3.65 4.37 -17.75
C SER A 90 -4.06 4.23 -16.29
N ASP A 91 -5.13 4.94 -15.92
CA ASP A 91 -5.75 4.89 -14.60
C ASP A 91 -6.96 3.94 -14.53
N THR A 92 -7.10 3.03 -15.51
CA THR A 92 -8.22 2.08 -15.59
C THR A 92 -8.37 1.19 -14.35
N SER A 93 -7.28 0.93 -13.64
CA SER A 93 -7.29 0.16 -12.38
C SER A 93 -7.14 1.03 -11.13
N ALA A 94 -7.33 2.35 -11.25
CA ALA A 94 -7.28 3.27 -10.12
C ALA A 94 -8.62 3.26 -9.36
N LEU A 95 -8.55 3.50 -8.05
CA LEU A 95 -9.73 3.79 -7.24
C LEU A 95 -10.11 5.25 -7.41
N HIS A 96 -11.35 5.51 -7.82
CA HIS A 96 -11.91 6.85 -7.93
C HIS A 96 -12.81 7.13 -6.73
N TYR A 97 -12.57 8.25 -6.04
CA TYR A 97 -13.46 8.76 -5.00
C TYR A 97 -14.44 9.77 -5.62
N THR A 98 -15.73 9.62 -5.35
CA THR A 98 -16.76 10.60 -5.69
C THR A 98 -17.41 11.07 -4.41
N SER A 99 -17.34 12.37 -4.13
CA SER A 99 -18.13 12.98 -3.06
C SER A 99 -19.60 13.04 -3.49
N VAL A 100 -20.48 12.31 -2.82
CA VAL A 100 -21.92 12.51 -2.95
C VAL A 100 -22.29 13.81 -2.26
N VAL A 101 -22.62 14.85 -3.04
CA VAL A 101 -23.20 16.08 -2.51
C VAL A 101 -24.68 15.79 -2.23
N GLY A 102 -25.04 15.78 -0.96
CA GLY A 102 -26.39 15.70 -0.38
C GLY A 102 -27.57 15.40 -1.30
N GLY A 103 -28.16 14.22 -1.11
CA GLY A 103 -29.52 13.89 -1.54
C GLY A 103 -29.60 12.90 -2.70
N ASP A 104 -29.06 11.69 -2.52
CA ASP A 104 -29.72 10.45 -2.95
C ASP A 104 -28.86 9.25 -2.55
N MET A 105 -29.29 8.53 -1.51
CA MET A 105 -28.75 7.21 -1.17
C MET A 105 -29.28 6.18 -2.17
N ALA A 106 -28.83 6.25 -3.43
CA ALA A 106 -29.07 5.20 -4.41
C ALA A 106 -27.84 4.30 -4.47
N ARG A 107 -27.99 3.09 -3.93
CA ARG A 107 -27.08 1.96 -4.13
C ARG A 107 -26.72 1.86 -5.62
N HIS A 108 -25.49 2.20 -6.00
CA HIS A 108 -24.99 1.87 -7.32
C HIS A 108 -23.76 0.98 -7.19
N GLY A 109 -23.98 -0.28 -7.54
CA GLY A 109 -22.98 -1.33 -7.51
C GLY A 109 -21.80 -1.01 -8.42
N TYR A 110 -20.67 -1.58 -8.03
CA TYR A 110 -19.43 -1.61 -8.80
C TYR A 110 -19.70 -2.00 -10.26
N ARG A 111 -19.50 -1.06 -11.18
CA ARG A 111 -19.42 -1.38 -12.61
C ARG A 111 -17.95 -1.53 -12.96
N VAL A 112 -17.53 -2.79 -13.08
CA VAL A 112 -16.28 -3.19 -13.72
C VAL A 112 -16.35 -2.83 -15.21
N GLY A 113 -15.38 -2.06 -15.67
CA GLY A 113 -15.08 -1.78 -17.07
C GLY A 113 -13.60 -2.05 -17.33
#